data_AF-A0A967I8W9-F1
#
_entry.id   AF-A0A967I8W9-F1
#
_cell.length_a   1.000
_cell.length_b   1.000
_cell.length_c   1.000
_cell.angle_alpha   90.00
_cell.angle_beta   90.00
_cell.angle_gamma   90.00
#
_symmetry.space_group_name_H-M   'P 1'
#
loop_
_entity.id
_entity.type
_entity.pdbx_description
1 polymer ?
#
loop_
_entity_poly.entity_id
_entity_poly.type
_entity_poly.pdbx_seq_one_letter_code
_entity_poly.pdbx_strand_id
1 'polypeptide(L)'
;MGLETWSAYLAAERATDEQVTQLRNLYSTMEKQAAEGGWDAEIDAKFHYVITEATQNTIQVHVLDTIHSLFQTTIMVALTEFYQKEG
;
A
#
# COMPACT_ATOMS: atom_id res chain seq x y z
N MET A 1 5.85 2.68 -6.22
CA MET A 1 7.21 2.14 -6.46
C MET A 1 8.19 2.38 -5.31
N GLY A 2 8.80 3.57 -5.12
CA GLY A 2 9.88 3.73 -4.12
C GLY A 2 9.48 3.42 -2.66
N LEU A 3 8.26 3.78 -2.28
CA LEU A 3 7.71 3.52 -0.95
C LEU A 3 7.41 2.04 -0.71
N GLU A 4 6.86 1.35 -1.70
CA GLU A 4 6.55 -0.08 -1.61
C GLU A 4 7.81 -0.93 -1.53
N THR A 5 8.84 -0.60 -2.32
CA THR A 5 10.12 -1.30 -2.28
C THR A 5 10.81 -1.12 -0.93
N TRP A 6 10.74 0.08 -0.35
CA TRP A 6 11.30 0.35 0.97
C TRP A 6 10.51 -0.35 2.10
N SER A 7 9.18 -0.37 2.00
CA SER A 7 8.34 -1.14 2.92
C SER A 7 8.61 -2.64 2.81
N ALA A 8 8.78 -3.18 1.61
CA ALA A 8 9.12 -4.59 1.41
C ALA A 8 10.48 -4.95 2.02
N TYR A 9 11.50 -4.09 1.84
CA TYR A 9 12.82 -4.28 2.44
C TYR A 9 12.73 -4.37 3.97
N LEU A 10 12.05 -3.41 4.61
CA LEU A 10 11.96 -3.38 6.07
C LEU A 10 11.04 -4.45 6.64
N ALA A 11 9.95 -4.78 5.94
CA ALA A 11 9.10 -5.91 6.28
C ALA A 11 9.89 -7.23 6.22
N ALA A 12 10.75 -7.42 5.21
CA ALA A 12 11.58 -8.62 5.12
C ALA A 12 12.56 -8.77 6.30
N GLU A 13 13.05 -7.66 6.88
CA GLU A 13 13.93 -7.68 8.04
C GLU A 13 13.20 -7.86 9.38
N ARG A 14 11.92 -7.47 9.47
CA ARG A 14 11.24 -7.23 10.76
C ARG A 14 9.91 -7.96 10.94
N ALA A 15 9.36 -8.56 9.88
CA ALA A 15 8.09 -9.26 9.96
C ALA A 15 8.12 -10.36 11.01
N THR A 16 7.04 -10.49 11.76
CA THR A 16 6.85 -11.65 12.62
C THR A 16 6.42 -12.87 11.81
N ASP A 17 6.60 -14.07 12.37
CA ASP A 17 6.18 -15.32 11.72
C ASP A 17 4.66 -15.34 11.42
N GLU A 18 3.85 -14.71 12.27
CA GLU A 18 2.41 -14.54 12.06
C GLU A 18 2.13 -13.65 10.84
N GLN A 19 2.83 -12.53 10.71
CA GLN A 19 2.67 -11.62 9.56
C GLN A 19 3.10 -12.31 8.26
N VAL A 20 4.20 -13.06 8.27
CA VAL A 20 4.64 -13.86 7.12
C VAL A 20 3.61 -14.92 6.76
N THR A 21 3.00 -15.57 7.77
CA THR A 21 1.94 -16.54 7.56
C THR A 21 0.69 -15.90 6.96
N GLN A 22 0.31 -14.72 7.43
CA GLN A 22 -0.81 -13.94 6.90
C GLN A 22 -0.56 -13.51 5.45
N LEU A 23 0.64 -13.03 5.12
CA LEU A 23 1.04 -12.70 3.74
C LEU A 23 0.95 -13.92 2.82
N ARG A 24 1.38 -15.10 3.29
CA ARG A 24 1.30 -16.35 2.53
C ARG A 24 -0.16 -16.74 2.24
N ASN A 25 -1.06 -16.57 3.20
CA ASN A 25 -2.48 -16.87 3.04
C ASN A 25 -3.16 -15.92 2.04
N LEU A 26 -2.85 -14.63 2.12
CA LEU A 26 -3.34 -13.61 1.17
C LEU A 26 -2.82 -13.89 -0.24
N TYR A 27 -1.51 -14.16 -0.38
CA TYR A 27 -0.90 -14.53 -1.66
C TYR A 27 -1.56 -15.77 -2.28
N SER A 28 -1.81 -16.81 -1.49
CA SER A 28 -2.49 -18.03 -1.97
C SER A 28 -3.92 -17.75 -2.43
N THR A 29 -4.58 -16.74 -1.86
CA THR A 29 -5.91 -16.30 -2.28
C THR A 29 -5.82 -15.54 -3.60
N MET A 30 -4.86 -14.63 -3.73
CA MET A 30 -4.60 -13.91 -4.98
C MET A 30 -4.25 -14.87 -6.13
N GLU A 31 -3.42 -15.87 -5.89
CA GLU A 31 -3.02 -16.87 -6.90
C GLU A 31 -4.24 -17.64 -7.43
N LYS A 32 -5.16 -18.05 -6.54
CA LYS A 32 -6.41 -18.72 -6.94
C LYS A 32 -7.30 -17.80 -7.76
N GLN A 33 -7.50 -16.56 -7.34
CA GLN A 33 -8.33 -15.60 -8.07
C GLN A 33 -7.69 -15.21 -9.42
N ALA A 34 -6.37 -15.06 -9.47
CA ALA A 34 -5.65 -14.77 -10.71
C ALA A 34 -5.90 -15.82 -11.79
N ALA A 35 -6.00 -17.11 -11.40
CA ALA A 35 -6.34 -18.20 -12.31
C ALA A 35 -7.76 -18.09 -12.90
N GLU A 36 -8.66 -17.34 -12.24
CA GLU A 36 -10.05 -17.11 -12.66
C GLU A 36 -10.24 -15.79 -13.45
N GLY A 37 -9.16 -15.04 -13.72
CA GLY A 37 -9.19 -13.83 -14.55
C GLY A 37 -8.74 -12.55 -13.85
N GLY A 38 -8.23 -12.64 -12.61
CA GLY A 38 -7.70 -11.52 -11.84
C GLY A 38 -8.06 -11.64 -10.36
N TRP A 39 -7.36 -10.91 -9.50
CA TRP A 39 -7.67 -10.89 -8.06
C TRP A 39 -8.46 -9.66 -7.64
N ASP A 40 -9.15 -9.79 -6.52
CA ASP A 40 -9.96 -8.72 -5.93
C ASP A 40 -9.04 -7.60 -5.41
N ALA A 41 -9.41 -6.35 -5.72
CA ALA A 41 -8.74 -5.15 -5.23
C ALA A 41 -8.71 -5.08 -3.69
N GLU A 42 -9.71 -5.65 -3.00
CA GLU A 42 -9.72 -5.69 -1.54
C GLU A 42 -8.62 -6.62 -0.98
N ILE A 43 -8.36 -7.75 -1.67
CA ILE A 43 -7.29 -8.68 -1.29
C ILE A 43 -5.92 -8.05 -1.56
N ASP A 44 -5.78 -7.34 -2.68
CA ASP A 44 -4.58 -6.59 -3.02
C ASP A 44 -4.25 -5.53 -1.94
N ALA A 45 -5.26 -4.72 -1.57
CA ALA A 45 -5.10 -3.71 -0.52
C ALA A 45 -4.71 -4.31 0.83
N LYS A 46 -5.33 -5.44 1.22
CA LYS A 46 -4.96 -6.17 2.45
C LYS A 46 -3.53 -6.67 2.40
N PHE A 47 -3.08 -7.19 1.27
CA PHE A 47 -1.70 -7.64 1.10
C PHE A 47 -0.69 -6.50 1.32
N HIS A 48 -0.92 -5.35 0.68
CA HIS A 48 -0.09 -4.16 0.85
C HIS A 48 -0.14 -3.58 2.28
N TYR A 49 -1.28 -3.67 2.96
CA TYR A 49 -1.42 -3.24 4.36
C TYR A 49 -0.55 -4.08 5.30
N VAL A 50 -0.59 -5.41 5.17
CA VAL A 50 0.21 -6.31 6.01
C VAL A 50 1.70 -6.09 5.78
N ILE A 51 2.15 -5.84 4.53
CA ILE A 51 3.55 -5.46 4.27
C ILE A 51 3.92 -4.18 5.01
N THR A 52 3.03 -3.18 4.99
CA THR A 52 3.28 -1.89 5.64
C THR A 52 3.34 -2.03 7.16
N GLU A 53 2.43 -2.80 7.76
CA GLU A 53 2.43 -3.12 9.19
C GLU A 53 3.68 -3.91 9.61
N ALA A 54 4.10 -4.86 8.77
CA ALA A 54 5.29 -5.69 9.00
C ALA A 54 6.61 -4.90 8.99
N THR A 55 6.62 -3.65 8.49
CA THR A 55 7.79 -2.76 8.65
C THR A 55 8.12 -2.46 10.11
N GLN A 56 7.15 -2.62 11.03
CA GLN A 56 7.26 -2.36 12.47
C GLN A 56 7.93 -1.00 12.78
N ASN A 57 7.69 -0.01 11.92
CA ASN A 57 8.35 1.28 11.97
C ASN A 57 7.31 2.41 12.05
N THR A 58 6.89 2.72 13.28
CA THR A 58 5.90 3.78 13.55
C THR A 58 6.32 5.15 12.99
N ILE A 59 7.61 5.50 13.03
CA ILE A 59 8.10 6.76 12.45
C ILE A 59 7.94 6.75 10.92
N GLN A 60 8.28 5.64 10.27
CA GLN A 60 8.11 5.52 8.83
C GLN A 60 6.65 5.52 8.41
N VAL A 61 5.76 4.90 9.18
CA VAL A 61 4.30 5.00 8.95
C VAL A 61 3.86 6.45 8.98
N HIS A 62 4.27 7.24 9.98
CA HIS A 62 3.94 8.66 10.07
C HIS A 62 4.55 9.50 8.93
N VAL A 63 5.78 9.20 8.50
CA VAL A 63 6.42 9.86 7.35
C VAL A 63 5.68 9.53 6.04
N LEU A 64 5.28 8.27 5.84
CA LEU A 64 4.51 7.83 4.68
C LEU A 64 3.16 8.53 4.60
N ASP A 65 2.45 8.59 5.73
CA ASP A 65 1.14 9.22 5.86
C ASP A 65 1.20 10.74 5.58
N THR A 66 2.26 11.40 6.06
CA THR A 66 2.53 12.81 5.79
C THR A 66 2.78 13.06 4.29
N ILE A 67 3.61 12.22 3.66
CA ILE A 67 3.88 12.33 2.22
C ILE A 67 2.60 12.08 1.42
N HIS A 68 1.83 11.05 1.76
CA HIS A 68 0.57 10.73 1.08
C HIS A 68 -0.42 11.90 1.16
N SER A 69 -0.58 12.50 2.34
CA SER A 69 -1.46 13.65 2.56
C SER A 69 -1.05 14.88 1.74
N LEU A 70 0.25 15.12 1.59
CA LEU A 70 0.76 16.21 0.76
C LEU A 70 0.47 15.99 -0.73
N PHE A 71 0.64 14.75 -1.22
CA PHE A 71 0.31 14.41 -2.61
C PHE A 71 -1.19 14.57 -2.89
N GLN A 72 -2.06 14.07 -2.01
CA GLN A 72 -3.52 14.22 -2.12
C GLN A 72 -3.92 15.70 -2.20
N THR A 73 -3.36 16.52 -1.31
CA THR A 73 -3.63 17.96 -1.28
C THR A 73 -3.20 18.63 -2.58
N THR A 74 -2.02 18.29 -3.09
CA THR A 74 -1.46 18.90 -4.32
C THR A 74 -2.30 18.53 -5.54
N ILE A 75 -2.72 17.27 -5.67
CA ILE A 75 -3.60 16.80 -6.75
C ILE A 75 -4.96 17.49 -6.67
N MET A 76 -5.54 17.59 -5.47
CA MET A 76 -6.83 18.26 -5.26
C MET A 76 -6.78 19.73 -5.67
N VAL A 77 -5.73 20.46 -5.30
CA VAL A 77 -5.55 21.87 -5.70
C VAL A 77 -5.39 21.97 -7.22
N ALA A 78 -4.52 21.15 -7.83
CA ALA A 78 -4.29 21.18 -9.27
C ALA A 78 -5.58 20.89 -10.07
N LEU A 79 -6.39 19.93 -9.64
CA LEU A 79 -7.69 19.63 -10.26
C LEU A 79 -8.68 20.77 -10.06
N THR A 80 -8.74 21.37 -8.86
CA THR A 80 -9.64 22.49 -8.57
C THR A 80 -9.32 23.70 -9.44
N GLU A 81 -8.04 24.04 -9.60
CA GLU A 81 -7.61 25.13 -10.49
C GLU A 81 -7.90 24.84 -11.96
N PHE A 82 -7.80 23.57 -12.38
CA PHE A 82 -8.13 23.15 -13.74
C PHE A 82 -9.62 23.32 -14.05
N TYR A 83 -10.49 22.84 -13.15
CA TYR A 83 -11.95 22.98 -13.30
C TYR A 83 -12.45 24.43 -13.16
N GLN A 84 -11.72 25.29 -12.43
CA GLN A 84 -12.04 26.72 -12.38
C GLN A 84 -11.63 27.50 -13.63
N LYS A 85 -10.69 26.99 -14.45
CA LYS A 85 -10.25 27.64 -15.70
C LYS A 85 -11.08 27.28 -16.94
N GLU A 86 -11.83 26.18 -16.89
CA GLU A 86 -12.73 25.75 -17.99
C GLU A 86 -14.20 26.21 -17.80
N GLY A 87 -14.48 27.02 -16.77
CA GLY A 87 -15.79 27.64 -16.49
C GLY A 87 -15.86 29.11 -16.86
#